data_AF-A0A3D8YGN2-F1
#
_entry.id   AF-A0A3D8YGN2-F1
#
_cell.length_a   1.000
_cell.length_b   1.000
_cell.length_c   1.000
_cell.angle_alpha   90.00
_cell.angle_beta   90.00
_cell.angle_gamma   90.00
#
_symmetry.space_group_name_H-M   'P 1'
#
loop_
_entity.id
_entity.type
_entity.pdbx_description
1 polymer ?
#
loop_
_entity_poly.entity_id
_entity_poly.type
_entity_poly.pdbx_seq_one_letter_code
_entity_poly.pdbx_strand_id
1 'polypeptide(L)' 'MKYADIIKESESDLLQLEKREKNAMRRDRIRFIRSLKTGQFRSQSAASAAIGLGERQSQRLWSSYMKEGINRFVINLL' A
#
# COMPACT_ATOMS: atom_id res chain seq x y z
N MET A 1 15.46 -3.25 4.60
CA MET A 1 14.75 -3.50 3.33
C MET A 1 14.41 -2.15 2.71
N LYS A 2 14.72 -1.95 1.42
CA LYS A 2 14.31 -0.75 0.70
C LYS A 2 13.00 -1.05 -0.02
N TYR A 3 11.87 -0.69 0.58
CA TYR A 3 10.55 -0.96 0.00
C TYR A 3 10.39 -0.34 -1.40
N ALA A 4 10.99 0.82 -1.62
CA ALA A 4 10.97 1.54 -2.90
C ALA A 4 11.48 0.71 -4.09
N ASP A 5 12.45 -0.18 -3.86
CA ASP A 5 13.08 -1.02 -4.89
C ASP A 5 12.24 -2.25 -5.23
N ILE A 6 11.28 -2.61 -4.35
CA ILE A 6 10.47 -3.82 -4.46
C ILE A 6 9.08 -3.49 -5.00
N ILE A 7 8.55 -2.32 -4.63
CA ILE A 7 7.24 -1.86 -5.09
C ILE A 7 7.33 -1.49 -6.56
N LYS A 8 6.58 -2.21 -7.40
CA LYS A 8 6.64 -2.13 -8.86
C LYS A 8 6.01 -0.84 -9.41
N GLU A 9 4.93 -0.40 -8.77
CA GLU A 9 4.17 0.77 -9.17
C GLU A 9 4.96 2.05 -8.89
N SER A 10 4.81 3.05 -9.77
CA SER A 10 5.35 4.39 -9.50
C SER A 10 4.53 5.11 -8.44
N GLU A 11 5.08 6.19 -7.86
CA GLU A 11 4.31 7.06 -6.96
C GLU A 11 3.06 7.61 -7.64
N SER A 12 3.17 8.02 -8.90
CA SER A 12 2.06 8.55 -9.68
C SER A 12 0.95 7.52 -9.90
N ASP A 13 1.30 6.26 -10.20
CA ASP A 13 0.31 5.19 -10.39
C ASP A 13 -0.47 4.96 -9.10
N LEU A 14 0.25 4.83 -7.98
CA LEU A 14 -0.36 4.61 -6.67
C LEU A 14 -1.25 5.78 -6.24
N LEU A 15 -0.84 7.02 -6.53
CA LEU A 15 -1.66 8.20 -6.25
C LEU A 15 -2.93 8.23 -7.09
N GLN A 16 -2.86 7.85 -8.36
CA GLN A 16 -4.04 7.75 -9.22
C GLN A 16 -5.00 6.65 -8.75
N LEU A 17 -4.48 5.48 -8.37
CA LEU A 17 -5.28 4.40 -7.81
C LEU A 17 -5.96 4.83 -6.50
N GLU A 18 -5.23 5.49 -5.60
CA GLU A 18 -5.77 6.02 -4.33
C GLU A 18 -6.93 7.00 -4.58
N LYS A 19 -6.78 7.92 -5.56
CA LYS A 19 -7.83 8.90 -5.90
C LYS A 19 -9.07 8.28 -6.52
N ARG A 20 -8.92 7.21 -7.32
CA ARG A 20 -10.03 6.54 -8.02
C ARG A 20 -10.80 5.58 -7.12
N GLU A 21 -10.16 5.04 -6.09
CA GLU A 21 -10.78 4.04 -5.22
C GLU A 21 -11.83 4.67 -4.28
N LYS A 22 -13.06 4.15 -4.36
CA LYS A 22 -14.20 4.66 -3.58
C LYS A 22 -14.30 4.02 -2.19
N ASN A 23 -13.75 2.83 -2.01
CA ASN A 23 -13.76 2.15 -0.73
C ASN A 23 -12.61 2.64 0.17
N ALA A 24 -12.95 3.16 1.35
CA ALA A 24 -11.98 3.73 2.29
C ALA A 24 -10.88 2.74 2.68
N MET A 25 -11.25 1.51 3.03
CA MET A 25 -10.28 0.48 3.41
C MET A 25 -9.30 0.20 2.26
N ARG A 26 -9.77 0.11 1.01
CA ARG A 26 -8.87 -0.11 -0.14
C ARG A 26 -7.97 1.09 -0.42
N ARG A 27 -8.50 2.32 -0.32
CA ARG A 27 -7.68 3.55 -0.39
C ARG A 27 -6.54 3.54 0.61
N ASP A 28 -6.83 3.20 1.87
CA ASP A 28 -5.83 3.17 2.93
C ASP A 28 -4.72 2.14 2.63
N ARG A 29 -5.08 0.98 2.08
CA ARG A 29 -4.10 -0.02 1.65
C ARG A 29 -3.21 0.47 0.51
N ILE A 30 -3.78 1.20 -0.45
CA ILE A 30 -3.00 1.83 -1.53
C ILE A 30 -2.07 2.90 -0.95
N ARG A 31 -2.58 3.74 -0.04
CA ARG A 31 -1.79 4.77 0.67
C ARG A 31 -0.62 4.16 1.45
N PHE A 32 -0.83 3.03 2.11
CA PHE A 32 0.24 2.29 2.79
C PHE A 32 1.38 1.93 1.82
N ILE A 33 1.06 1.36 0.66
CA ILE A 33 2.07 1.02 -0.36
C ILE A 33 2.76 2.27 -0.90
N ARG A 34 2.00 3.33 -1.21
CA ARG A 34 2.57 4.61 -1.68
C ARG A 34 3.54 5.23 -0.67
N SER A 35 3.20 5.17 0.61
CA SER A 35 4.04 5.75 1.66
C SER A 35 5.36 4.98 1.84
N LEU A 36 5.34 3.66 1.60
CA LEU A 36 6.56 2.84 1.57
C LEU A 36 7.37 3.07 0.28
N LYS A 37 6.71 3.25 -0.87
CA LYS A 37 7.35 3.52 -2.17
C LYS A 37 8.14 4.82 -2.15
N THR A 38 7.53 5.87 -1.61
CA THR A 38 8.10 7.22 -1.53
C THR A 38 9.14 7.36 -0.42
N GLY A 39 9.25 6.36 0.46
CA GLY A 39 10.08 6.45 1.66
C GLY A 39 9.55 7.43 2.71
N GLN A 40 8.32 7.94 2.56
CA GLN A 40 7.63 8.74 3.58
C GLN A 40 7.64 8.00 4.93
N PHE A 41 7.44 6.68 4.91
CA PHE A 41 7.68 5.81 6.05
C PHE A 41 8.73 4.75 5.72
N ARG A 42 9.66 4.56 6.65
CA ARG A 42 10.77 3.60 6.50
C ARG A 42 10.46 2.21 7.07
N SER A 43 9.28 2.00 7.62
CA SER A 43 8.82 0.72 8.16
C SER A 43 7.34 0.49 7.88
N GLN A 44 6.96 -0.78 7.78
CA GLN A 44 5.55 -1.17 7.62
C GLN A 44 4.72 -0.67 8.81
N SER A 45 5.22 -0.83 10.05
CA SER A 45 4.53 -0.38 11.27
C SER A 45 4.22 1.12 11.26
N ALA A 46 5.17 1.97 10.85
CA ALA A 46 4.93 3.40 10.74
C ALA A 46 3.90 3.73 9.65
N ALA A 47 3.97 3.07 8.49
CA ALA A 47 3.00 3.24 7.42
C ALA A 47 1.59 2.76 7.81
N SER A 48 1.47 1.66 8.55
CA SER A 48 0.18 1.12 8.99
C SER A 48 -0.45 1.96 10.09
N ALA A 49 0.36 2.50 11.00
CA ALA A 49 -0.11 3.41 12.04
C ALA A 49 -0.75 4.67 11.45
N ALA A 50 -0.20 5.19 10.34
CA ALA A 50 -0.77 6.33 9.62
C ALA A 50 -2.15 6.07 8.99
N ILE A 51 -2.55 4.80 8.86
CA ILE A 51 -3.88 4.37 8.41
C ILE A 51 -4.67 3.63 9.50
N GLY A 52 -4.29 3.79 10.76
CA GLY A 52 -5.02 3.24 11.91
C GLY A 52 -4.92 1.72 12.09
N LEU A 53 -3.91 1.06 11.50
CA LEU A 53 -3.70 -0.39 11.58
C LEU A 53 -2.54 -0.75 12.51
N GLY A 54 -2.72 -1.82 13.28
CA GLY A 54 -1.69 -2.39 14.16
C GLY A 54 -0.65 -3.25 13.43
N GLU A 55 0.41 -3.62 14.12
CA GLU A 55 1.58 -4.30 13.55
C GLU A 55 1.25 -5.63 12.84
N ARG A 56 0.41 -6.48 13.44
CA ARG A 56 0.00 -7.75 12.82
C ARG A 56 -0.76 -7.53 11.50
N GLN A 57 -1.57 -6.48 11.43
CA GLN A 57 -2.29 -6.12 10.21
C GLN A 57 -1.33 -5.56 9.17
N SER A 58 -0.33 -4.80 9.60
CA SER A 58 0.75 -4.29 8.75
C SER A 58 1.51 -5.41 8.03
N GLN A 59 1.94 -6.44 8.78
CA GLN A 59 2.65 -7.58 8.23
C GLN A 59 1.79 -8.35 7.22
N ARG A 60 0.51 -8.61 7.56
CA ARG A 60 -0.45 -9.25 6.65
C ARG A 60 -0.64 -8.44 5.37
N LEU A 61 -0.77 -7.12 5.49
CA LEU A 61 -0.96 -6.23 4.36
C LEU A 61 0.24 -6.28 3.41
N TRP A 62 1.46 -6.22 3.96
CA TRP A 62 2.67 -6.36 3.17
C TRP A 62 2.76 -7.74 2.50
N SER A 63 2.48 -8.82 3.23
CA SER A 63 2.49 -10.18 2.64
C SER A 63 1.47 -10.34 1.52
N SER A 64 0.28 -9.72 1.65
CA SER A 64 -0.71 -9.69 0.57
C SER A 64 -0.19 -8.97 -0.67
N TYR A 65 0.46 -7.81 -0.50
CA TYR A 65 1.09 -7.10 -1.62
C TYR A 65 2.20 -7.92 -2.28
N MET A 66 3.07 -8.57 -1.50
CA MET A 66 4.14 -9.40 -2.05
C MET A 66 3.62 -10.58 -2.87
N LYS A 67 2.47 -11.14 -2.50
CA LYS A 67 1.87 -12.30 -3.19
C LYS A 67 1.06 -11.89 -4.43
N GLU A 68 0.31 -10.81 -4.35
CA GLU A 68 -0.75 -10.49 -5.32
C GLU A 68 -0.58 -9.11 -5.98
N GLY A 69 0.43 -8.35 -5.56
CA GLY A 69 0.69 -6.99 -6.03
C GLY A 69 -0.39 -6.00 -5.61
N ILE A 70 -0.43 -4.86 -6.31
CA ILE A 70 -1.46 -3.83 -6.08
C ILE A 70 -2.87 -4.31 -6.40
N ASN A 71 -3.03 -5.35 -7.23
CA ASN A 71 -4.30 -5.93 -7.64
C ASN A 71 -5.15 -6.41 -6.45
N ARG A 72 -4.51 -6.84 -5.35
CA ARG A 72 -5.23 -7.21 -4.12
C ARG A 72 -5.94 -6.02 -3.44
N PHE A 73 -5.55 -4.79 -3.76
CA PHE A 73 -6.10 -3.58 -3.14
C PHE A 73 -6.98 -2.76 -4.07
N VAL A 74 -7.17 -3.19 -5.31
CA VAL A 74 -8.08 -2.57 -6.27
C VAL A 74 -9.16 -3.57 -6.66
N ILE A 75 -10.31 -3.10 -7.13
CA ILE A 75 -11.25 -3.97 -7.83
C ILE A 75 -10.60 -4.32 -9.17
N ASN A 76 -10.60 -5.60 -9.54
CA ASN A 76 -10.21 -6.04 -10.88
C ASN A 76 -10.94 -5.16 -11.91
N LEU A 77 -10.22 -4.24 -12.56
CA LEU A 77 -10.62 -3.76 -13.87
C LEU A 77 -10.34 -4.93 -14.80
N LEU A 78 -11.37 -5.76 -15.02
CA LEU A 78 -11.44 -6.58 -16.22
C LEU A 78 -11.38 -5.66 -17.44
#